data_AF-A0A6A3DNC4-F1
#
_entry.id   AF-A0A6A3DNC4-F1
#
_cell.length_a   1.000
_cell.length_b   1.000
_cell.length_c   1.000
_cell.angle_alpha   90.00
_cell.angle_beta   90.00
_cell.angle_gamma   90.00
#
_symmetry.space_group_name_H-M   'P 1'
#
loop_
_entity.id
_entity.type
_entity.pdbx_description
1 polymer ?
#
loop_
_entity_poly.entity_id
_entity_poly.type
_entity_poly.pdbx_seq_one_letter_code
_entity_poly.pdbx_strand_id
1 'polypeptide(L)'
;MAQVESADRTLGRAIKLLPGERMGWWSSQRYDKRKRIRALVKGAVDDTRIRILLDTGANVSVISASFAKKLRVREVFDHGRSLEVRGINPGIMETQRRALVKVTLGWKHAYEFEVWIMDHSAGVDVVLGMDFIVPAIIRLDLFHGTARLPDEDMEALLKSKESE
;
A
#
# COMPACT_ATOMS: atom_id res chain seq x y z
N MET A 1 -36.39 -24.01 25.94
CA MET A 1 -36.44 -22.75 25.17
C MET A 1 -35.58 -21.74 25.91
N ALA A 2 -34.32 -21.57 25.51
CA ALA A 2 -33.41 -20.62 26.15
C ALA A 2 -33.69 -19.21 25.60
N GLN A 3 -33.95 -18.25 26.51
CA GLN A 3 -34.01 -16.83 26.15
C GLN A 3 -32.60 -16.36 25.77
N VAL A 4 -32.49 -15.80 24.56
CA VAL A 4 -31.30 -15.07 24.13
C VAL A 4 -31.38 -13.69 24.78
N GLU A 5 -30.52 -13.43 25.77
CA GLU A 5 -30.30 -12.08 26.26
C GLU A 5 -29.72 -11.23 25.12
N SER A 6 -30.46 -10.20 24.70
CA SER A 6 -29.96 -9.17 23.81
C SER A 6 -28.90 -8.35 24.56
N ALA A 7 -27.62 -8.57 24.25
CA ALA A 7 -26.55 -7.71 24.73
C ALA A 7 -26.82 -6.28 24.28
N ASP A 8 -27.12 -5.40 25.24
CA ASP A 8 -27.25 -3.96 25.04
C ASP A 8 -25.91 -3.39 24.60
N ARG A 9 -25.70 -3.30 23.28
CA ARG A 9 -24.56 -2.61 22.68
C ARG A 9 -24.87 -1.12 22.69
N THR A 10 -24.76 -0.50 23.87
CA THR A 10 -24.65 0.96 23.96
C THR A 10 -23.42 1.37 23.15
N LEU A 11 -23.65 2.03 22.01
CA LEU A 11 -22.60 2.74 21.29
C LEU A 11 -21.93 3.68 22.28
N GLY A 12 -20.65 3.47 22.55
CA GLY A 12 -19.87 4.35 23.42
C GLY A 12 -20.02 5.81 22.98
N ARG A 13 -19.87 6.74 23.93
CA ARG A 13 -19.99 8.19 23.71
C ARG A 13 -19.35 8.59 22.37
N ALA A 14 -20.16 9.15 21.48
CA ALA A 14 -19.68 9.63 20.18
C ALA A 14 -18.56 10.66 20.40
N ILE A 15 -17.39 10.36 19.86
CA ILE A 15 -16.24 11.25 19.90
C ILE A 15 -16.27 12.10 18.63
N LYS A 16 -16.29 13.42 18.80
CA LYS A 16 -16.19 14.36 17.68
C LYS A 16 -14.73 14.41 17.22
N LEU A 17 -14.46 14.02 15.98
CA LEU A 17 -13.14 14.15 15.36
C LEU A 17 -13.07 15.51 14.64
N LEU A 18 -12.37 16.49 15.21
CA LEU A 18 -12.15 17.77 14.54
C LEU A 18 -11.00 17.67 13.52
N PRO A 19 -11.05 18.40 12.39
CA PRO A 19 -9.97 18.43 11.41
C PRO A 19 -8.62 18.79 12.05
N GLY A 20 -7.71 17.82 12.12
CA GLY A 20 -6.37 17.98 12.68
C GLY A 20 -6.25 17.81 14.19
N GLU A 21 -7.33 17.45 14.89
CA GLU A 21 -7.31 16.95 16.27
C GLU A 21 -6.68 15.55 16.30
N ARG A 22 -5.96 15.25 17.38
CA ARG A 22 -5.26 13.98 17.57
C ARG A 22 -5.68 13.37 18.90
N MET A 23 -5.92 12.07 18.90
CA MET A 23 -6.52 11.38 20.04
C MET A 23 -5.62 10.28 20.61
N GLY A 24 -5.80 10.02 21.91
CA GLY A 24 -5.07 8.98 22.63
C GLY A 24 -3.56 9.13 22.49
N TRP A 25 -2.90 8.06 22.07
CA TRP A 25 -1.45 8.02 21.82
C TRP A 25 -0.95 9.12 20.86
N TRP A 26 -1.80 9.56 19.91
CA TRP A 26 -1.44 10.60 18.93
C TRP A 26 -1.50 12.03 19.48
N SER A 27 -2.11 12.27 20.65
CA SER A 27 -2.30 13.61 21.21
C SER A 27 -0.99 14.32 21.56
N SER A 28 0.03 13.57 22.02
CA SER A 28 1.36 14.09 22.38
C SER A 28 2.31 14.20 21.19
N GLN A 29 1.93 13.68 20.02
CA GLN A 29 2.84 13.52 18.89
C GLN A 29 2.50 14.49 17.76
N ARG A 30 3.48 15.31 17.37
CA ARG A 30 3.36 16.27 16.26
C ARG A 30 3.81 15.68 14.93
N TYR A 31 2.85 15.14 14.17
CA TYR A 31 3.03 14.95 12.73
C TYR A 31 3.17 16.31 12.03
N ASP A 32 4.25 16.50 11.27
CA ASP A 32 4.47 17.71 10.48
C ASP A 32 3.54 17.74 9.26
N LYS A 33 2.46 18.53 9.37
CA LYS A 33 1.44 18.69 8.31
C LYS A 33 2.02 19.25 7.00
N ARG A 34 3.22 19.84 7.01
CA ARG A 34 3.87 20.38 5.81
C ARG A 34 4.53 19.29 4.96
N LYS A 35 4.74 18.10 5.51
CA LYS A 35 5.26 16.94 4.76
C LYS A 35 4.08 16.10 4.29
N ARG A 36 3.72 16.25 3.02
CA ARG A 36 2.89 15.26 2.32
C ARG A 36 3.70 13.97 2.15
N ILE A 37 3.80 13.16 3.19
CA ILE A 37 4.54 11.90 3.11
C ILE A 37 3.65 10.90 2.38
N ARG A 38 4.02 10.61 1.14
CA ARG A 38 3.63 9.35 0.49
C ARG A 38 4.49 8.25 1.12
N ALA A 39 3.90 7.09 1.41
CA ALA A 39 4.65 5.94 1.95
C ALA A 39 5.50 5.28 0.85
N LEU A 40 6.49 6.02 0.36
CA LEU A 40 7.44 5.58 -0.66
C LEU A 40 8.64 4.95 0.04
N VAL A 41 9.00 3.74 -0.36
CA VAL A 41 10.19 3.04 0.13
C VAL A 41 11.14 2.76 -1.02
N LYS A 42 12.44 2.62 -0.72
CA LYS A 42 13.37 1.99 -1.66
C LYS A 42 13.14 0.48 -1.60
N GLY A 43 13.08 -0.14 -2.76
CA GLY A 43 13.00 -1.59 -2.88
C GLY A 43 13.54 -2.04 -4.22
N ALA A 44 13.27 -3.29 -4.56
CA ALA A 44 13.50 -3.82 -5.89
C ALA A 44 12.32 -4.66 -6.35
N VAL A 45 12.12 -4.70 -7.66
CA VAL A 45 11.23 -5.66 -8.33
C VAL A 45 12.07 -6.38 -9.37
N ASP A 46 12.13 -7.71 -9.31
CA ASP A 46 12.99 -8.55 -10.14
C ASP A 46 14.42 -8.01 -10.22
N ASP A 47 15.01 -7.79 -9.03
CA ASP A 47 16.36 -7.28 -8.81
C ASP A 47 16.64 -5.86 -9.36
N THR A 48 15.63 -5.22 -9.96
CA THR A 48 15.70 -3.82 -10.40
C THR A 48 15.29 -2.88 -9.29
N ARG A 49 16.25 -2.08 -8.78
CA ARG A 49 16.01 -1.08 -7.73
C ARG A 49 15.04 0.00 -8.19
N ILE A 50 14.03 0.27 -7.37
CA ILE A 50 12.96 1.23 -7.66
C ILE A 50 12.40 1.87 -6.38
N ARG A 51 11.60 2.92 -6.54
CA ARG A 51 10.73 3.45 -5.48
C ARG A 51 9.38 2.76 -5.55
N ILE A 52 8.96 2.17 -4.45
CA ILE A 52 7.68 1.46 -4.34
C ILE A 52 6.75 2.29 -3.47
N LEU A 53 5.50 2.49 -3.90
CA LEU A 53 4.47 3.09 -3.07
C LEU A 53 3.75 1.99 -2.28
N LEU A 54 3.75 2.12 -0.96
CA LEU A 54 2.90 1.32 -0.07
C LEU A 54 1.59 2.08 0.14
N ASP A 55 0.49 1.62 -0.47
CA ASP A 55 -0.77 2.33 -0.47
C ASP A 55 -1.86 1.58 0.30
N THR A 56 -2.08 1.99 1.56
CA THR A 56 -3.15 1.43 2.39
C THR A 56 -4.55 1.77 1.89
N GLY A 57 -4.68 2.73 0.96
CA GLY A 57 -5.92 3.06 0.28
C GLY A 57 -6.21 2.18 -0.94
N ALA A 58 -5.26 1.35 -1.36
CA ALA A 58 -5.42 0.42 -2.48
C ALA A 58 -5.71 -0.99 -1.97
N ASN A 59 -6.75 -1.63 -2.50
CA ASN A 59 -7.07 -3.03 -2.17
C ASN A 59 -6.13 -4.01 -2.87
N VAL A 60 -5.59 -3.61 -4.03
CA VAL A 60 -4.82 -4.46 -4.94
C VAL A 60 -3.52 -3.77 -5.32
N SER A 61 -2.51 -4.59 -5.62
CA SER A 61 -1.21 -4.12 -6.07
C SER A 61 -1.11 -4.08 -7.59
N VAL A 62 -0.45 -3.05 -8.11
CA VAL A 62 -0.31 -2.80 -9.54
C VAL A 62 1.14 -2.48 -9.94
N ILE A 63 1.50 -2.91 -11.14
CA ILE A 63 2.74 -2.55 -11.84
C ILE A 63 2.41 -1.90 -13.18
N SER A 64 3.13 -0.84 -13.54
CA SER A 64 2.97 -0.17 -14.84
C SER A 64 3.29 -1.13 -16.00
N ALA A 65 2.53 -1.03 -17.10
CA ALA A 65 2.71 -1.94 -18.23
C ALA A 65 4.09 -1.76 -18.88
N SER A 66 4.58 -0.52 -18.93
CA SER A 66 5.91 -0.19 -19.43
C SER A 66 7.04 -0.79 -18.59
N PHE A 67 6.91 -0.77 -17.26
CA PHE A 67 7.92 -1.34 -16.36
C PHE A 67 7.87 -2.86 -16.35
N ALA A 68 6.68 -3.47 -16.33
CA ALA A 68 6.51 -4.91 -16.51
C ALA A 68 7.18 -5.42 -17.80
N LYS A 69 6.96 -4.71 -18.92
CA LYS A 69 7.62 -5.01 -20.20
C LYS A 69 9.14 -4.86 -20.14
N LYS A 70 9.63 -3.81 -19.48
CA LYS A 70 11.08 -3.57 -19.29
C LYS A 70 11.75 -4.71 -18.52
N LEU A 71 11.10 -5.18 -17.45
CA LEU A 71 11.58 -6.29 -16.63
C LEU A 71 11.43 -7.65 -17.31
N ARG A 72 10.61 -7.75 -18.37
CA ARG A 72 10.23 -9.02 -19.01
C ARG A 72 9.61 -9.98 -18.00
N VAL A 73 8.73 -9.45 -17.14
CA VAL A 73 8.07 -10.21 -16.08
C VAL A 73 7.32 -11.41 -16.65
N ARG A 74 7.24 -12.48 -15.86
CA ARG A 74 6.46 -13.66 -16.22
C ARG A 74 4.97 -13.35 -16.03
N GLU A 75 4.24 -13.22 -17.14
CA GLU A 75 2.78 -13.08 -17.09
C GLU A 75 2.13 -14.38 -16.58
N VAL A 76 1.11 -14.19 -15.73
CA VAL A 76 0.26 -15.25 -15.21
C VAL A 76 -1.04 -15.20 -16.00
N PHE A 77 -1.29 -16.24 -16.79
CA PHE A 77 -2.53 -16.36 -17.55
C PHE A 77 -3.62 -16.91 -16.63
N ASP A 78 -4.66 -16.12 -16.39
CA ASP A 78 -5.87 -16.56 -15.71
C ASP A 78 -7.03 -16.56 -16.71
N HIS A 79 -7.74 -17.68 -16.80
CA HIS A 79 -8.78 -17.93 -17.80
C HIS A 79 -10.08 -17.16 -17.49
N GLY A 80 -10.03 -15.82 -17.46
CA GLY A 80 -11.22 -14.96 -17.38
C GLY A 80 -11.38 -14.11 -16.13
N ARG A 81 -10.36 -14.01 -15.25
CA ARG A 81 -10.40 -13.00 -14.18
C ARG A 81 -10.06 -11.61 -14.73
N SER A 82 -10.96 -10.66 -14.59
CA SER A 82 -10.68 -9.24 -14.78
C SER A 82 -10.75 -8.48 -13.46
N LEU A 83 -9.97 -7.41 -13.39
CA LEU A 83 -9.98 -6.46 -12.29
C LEU A 83 -10.45 -5.11 -12.82
N GLU A 84 -11.54 -4.63 -12.24
CA GLU A 84 -11.96 -3.24 -12.38
C GLU A 84 -11.24 -2.37 -11.34
N VAL A 85 -10.59 -1.30 -11.78
CA VAL A 85 -9.81 -0.40 -10.93
C VAL A 85 -10.36 1.01 -10.98
N ARG A 86 -10.46 1.63 -9.79
CA ARG A 86 -10.95 3.00 -9.57
C ARG A 86 -10.00 3.77 -8.66
N GLY A 87 -10.01 5.10 -8.77
CA GLY A 87 -9.34 6.01 -7.82
C GLY A 87 -7.89 6.38 -8.14
N ILE A 88 -7.13 5.52 -8.84
CA ILE A 88 -5.74 5.80 -9.23
C ILE A 88 -5.59 6.53 -10.58
N ASN A 89 -6.62 6.42 -11.43
CA ASN A 89 -6.73 7.07 -12.74
C ASN A 89 -8.10 7.75 -12.86
N PRO A 90 -8.25 8.72 -13.79
CA PRO A 90 -9.56 9.22 -14.16
C PRO A 90 -10.45 8.11 -14.73
N GLY A 91 -11.65 7.94 -14.17
CA GLY A 91 -12.61 6.96 -14.63
C GLY A 91 -12.37 5.54 -14.10
N ILE A 92 -12.98 4.57 -14.80
CA ILE A 92 -12.91 3.14 -14.49
C ILE A 92 -11.97 2.50 -15.51
N MET A 93 -11.01 1.72 -15.02
CA MET A 93 -10.09 0.93 -15.84
C MET A 93 -10.34 -0.55 -15.63
N GLU A 94 -10.05 -1.37 -16.63
CA GLU A 94 -10.11 -2.82 -16.53
C GLU A 94 -8.78 -3.44 -16.97
N THR A 95 -8.31 -4.46 -16.25
CA THR A 95 -7.17 -5.26 -16.66
C THR A 95 -7.41 -6.74 -16.38
N GLN A 96 -6.93 -7.60 -17.28
CA GLN A 96 -6.91 -9.06 -17.11
C GLN A 96 -5.47 -9.58 -16.96
N ARG A 97 -4.48 -8.69 -17.04
CA ARG A 97 -3.08 -9.05 -17.09
C ARG A 97 -2.49 -9.04 -15.69
N ARG A 98 -1.81 -10.12 -15.34
CA ARG A 98 -1.12 -10.30 -14.06
C ARG A 98 0.28 -10.82 -14.31
N ALA A 99 1.19 -10.56 -13.38
CA ALA A 99 2.54 -11.11 -13.42
C ALA A 99 3.01 -11.52 -12.04
N LEU A 100 3.81 -12.58 -12.00
CA LEU A 100 4.54 -12.97 -10.81
C LEU A 100 5.86 -12.19 -10.78
N VAL A 101 6.11 -11.47 -9.69
CA VAL A 101 7.31 -10.66 -9.50
C VAL A 101 7.96 -10.94 -8.14
N LYS A 102 9.28 -10.75 -8.05
CA LYS A 102 10.02 -10.78 -6.78
C LYS A 102 10.18 -9.36 -6.25
N VAL A 103 9.40 -9.02 -5.23
CA VAL A 103 9.51 -7.75 -4.50
C VAL A 103 10.53 -7.88 -3.38
N THR A 104 11.54 -7.01 -3.34
CA THR A 104 12.51 -6.94 -2.25
C THR A 104 12.38 -5.63 -1.49
N LEU A 105 12.24 -5.71 -0.17
CA LEU A 105 12.21 -4.58 0.75
C LEU A 105 13.31 -4.72 1.79
N GLY A 106 14.08 -3.65 1.99
CA GLY A 106 15.28 -3.70 2.80
C GLY A 106 16.27 -4.75 2.33
N TRP A 107 17.00 -5.33 3.28
CA TRP A 107 18.20 -6.12 2.98
C TRP A 107 17.95 -7.64 3.08
N LYS A 108 16.84 -8.04 3.71
CA LYS A 108 16.52 -9.45 4.01
C LYS A 108 15.19 -9.95 3.47
N HIS A 109 14.28 -9.06 3.08
CA HIS A 109 12.90 -9.45 2.78
C HIS A 109 12.67 -9.48 1.28
N ALA A 110 12.46 -10.68 0.75
CA ALA A 110 12.05 -10.90 -0.63
C ALA A 110 10.74 -11.71 -0.66
N TYR A 111 9.81 -11.28 -1.51
CA TYR A 111 8.48 -11.84 -1.65
C TYR A 111 8.21 -12.14 -3.12
N GLU A 112 7.82 -13.37 -3.44
CA GLU A 112 7.19 -13.66 -4.72
C GLU A 112 5.71 -13.32 -4.61
N PHE A 113 5.21 -12.50 -5.53
CA PHE A 113 3.86 -11.94 -5.42
C PHE A 113 3.24 -11.69 -6.79
N GLU A 114 1.95 -11.96 -6.93
CA GLU A 114 1.19 -11.69 -8.16
C GLU A 114 0.68 -10.25 -8.16
N VAL A 115 1.10 -9.45 -9.12
CA VAL A 115 0.67 -8.05 -9.31
C VAL A 115 -0.17 -7.91 -10.56
N TRP A 116 -1.10 -6.95 -10.57
CA TRP A 116 -1.86 -6.59 -11.77
C TRP A 116 -1.04 -5.67 -12.66
N ILE A 117 -1.06 -5.91 -13.97
CA ILE A 117 -0.39 -5.07 -14.95
C ILE A 117 -1.39 -4.05 -15.49
N MET A 118 -1.14 -2.78 -15.25
CA MET A 118 -1.93 -1.67 -15.81
C MET A 118 -1.18 -0.36 -15.72
N ASP A 119 -1.41 0.56 -16.67
CA ASP A 119 -0.87 1.91 -16.55
C ASP A 119 -1.66 2.74 -15.53
N HIS A 120 -0.95 3.53 -14.72
CA HIS A 120 -1.56 4.32 -13.65
C HIS A 120 -0.84 5.64 -13.37
N SER A 121 -1.57 6.60 -12.81
CA SER A 121 -1.10 7.99 -12.62
C SER A 121 -0.47 8.24 -11.25
N ALA A 122 0.06 7.20 -10.59
CA ALA A 122 0.61 7.32 -9.23
C ALA A 122 2.01 7.97 -9.18
N GLY A 123 2.66 8.23 -10.31
CA GLY A 123 4.01 8.81 -10.35
C GLY A 123 5.12 7.89 -9.84
N VAL A 124 4.85 6.58 -9.78
CA VAL A 124 5.79 5.47 -9.57
C VAL A 124 5.35 4.31 -10.48
N ASP A 125 6.22 3.34 -10.74
CA ASP A 125 5.86 2.18 -11.55
C ASP A 125 5.21 1.04 -10.77
N VAL A 126 5.32 1.05 -9.43
CA VAL A 126 4.81 -0.04 -8.58
C VAL A 126 4.08 0.55 -7.37
N VAL A 127 2.84 0.12 -7.20
CA VAL A 127 2.01 0.38 -6.02
C VAL A 127 1.66 -0.95 -5.39
N LEU A 128 2.00 -1.12 -4.11
CA LEU A 128 1.65 -2.29 -3.31
C LEU A 128 0.51 -1.92 -2.38
N GLY A 129 -0.63 -2.57 -2.60
CA GLY A 129 -1.85 -2.37 -1.84
C GLY A 129 -1.92 -3.25 -0.60
N MET A 130 -3.12 -3.32 -0.01
CA MET A 130 -3.40 -4.12 1.17
C MET A 130 -3.25 -5.62 0.94
N ASP A 131 -3.43 -6.10 -0.29
CA ASP A 131 -3.16 -7.48 -0.72
C ASP A 131 -1.69 -7.90 -0.57
N PHE A 132 -0.76 -6.94 -0.56
CA PHE A 132 0.65 -7.17 -0.26
C PHE A 132 1.00 -6.77 1.19
N ILE A 133 0.57 -5.59 1.64
CA ILE A 133 0.97 -5.00 2.93
C ILE A 133 0.59 -5.91 4.11
N VAL A 134 -0.63 -6.46 4.10
CA VAL A 134 -1.14 -7.31 5.19
C VAL A 134 -0.37 -8.63 5.29
N PRO A 135 -0.27 -9.46 4.23
CA PRO A 135 0.48 -10.72 4.33
C PRO A 135 1.99 -10.52 4.52
N ALA A 136 2.56 -9.41 4.03
CA ALA A 136 3.96 -9.07 4.29
C ALA A 136 4.21 -8.49 5.70
N ILE A 137 3.17 -8.36 6.54
CA ILE A 137 3.22 -7.83 7.92
C ILE A 137 3.91 -6.46 7.99
N ILE A 138 3.68 -5.62 6.97
CA ILE A 138 4.29 -4.30 6.90
C ILE A 138 3.47 -3.31 7.71
N ARG A 139 4.12 -2.58 8.61
CA ARG A 139 3.50 -1.55 9.45
C ARG A 139 4.02 -0.18 9.05
N LEU A 140 3.13 0.73 8.66
CA LEU A 140 3.50 2.12 8.39
C LEU A 140 3.57 2.92 9.69
N ASP A 141 4.78 3.29 10.09
CA ASP A 141 5.05 4.18 11.22
C ASP A 141 5.28 5.60 10.69
N LEU A 142 4.17 6.31 10.46
CA LEU A 142 4.21 7.68 9.95
C LEU A 142 4.82 8.68 10.94
N PHE A 143 4.93 8.33 12.22
CA PHE A 143 5.57 9.17 13.23
C PHE A 143 7.09 9.17 13.04
N HIS A 144 7.70 7.99 12.94
CA HIS A 144 9.13 7.86 12.66
C HIS A 144 9.45 8.02 11.16
N GLY A 145 8.43 8.07 10.30
CA GLY A 145 8.59 8.11 8.86
C GLY A 145 9.24 6.83 8.34
N THR A 146 8.79 5.67 8.82
CA THR A 146 9.33 4.36 8.42
C THR A 146 8.21 3.37 8.05
N ALA A 147 8.55 2.38 7.25
CA ALA A 147 7.81 1.13 7.10
C ALA A 147 8.56 0.04 7.87
N ARG A 148 7.90 -0.58 8.85
CA ARG A 148 8.47 -1.69 9.62
C ARG A 148 8.15 -3.01 8.94
N LEU A 149 9.17 -3.83 8.76
CA LEU A 149 9.10 -5.18 8.21
C LEU A 149 8.85 -6.22 9.34
N PRO A 150 8.59 -7.50 9.02
CA PRO A 150 8.27 -8.54 10.01
C PRO A 150 9.30 -8.72 11.14
N ASP A 151 10.58 -8.54 10.86
CA ASP A 151 11.69 -8.70 11.83
C ASP A 151 12.05 -7.40 12.58
N GLU A 152 11.16 -6.41 12.55
CA GLU A 152 11.38 -5.04 13.06
C GLU A 152 12.47 -4.25 12.31
N ASP A 153 12.99 -4.73 11.17
CA ASP A 153 13.80 -3.90 10.27
C ASP A 153 12.94 -2.71 9.79
N MET A 154 13.55 -1.53 9.72
CA MET A 154 12.86 -0.28 9.39
C MET A 154 13.36 0.29 8.07
N GLU A 155 12.44 0.45 7.12
CA GLU A 155 12.71 1.15 5.86
C GLU A 155 12.25 2.59 5.95
N ALA A 156 13.16 3.54 5.70
CA ALA A 156 12.83 4.96 5.75
C ALA A 156 11.89 5.36 4.60
N LEU A 157 10.80 6.06 4.95
CA LEU A 157 9.91 6.66 3.97
C LEU A 157 10.61 7.83 3.28
N LEU A 158 10.55 7.82 1.94
CA LEU A 158 11.10 8.87 1.11
C LEU A 158 10.21 10.11 1.18
N LYS A 159 10.83 11.29 1.24
CA LYS A 159 10.10 12.54 1.05
C LYS A 159 9.54 12.56 -0.38
N SER A 160 8.26 12.91 -0.53
CA SER A 160 7.75 13.32 -1.84
C SER A 160 8.56 14.52 -2.30
N LYS A 161 9.01 14.54 -3.57
CA LYS A 161 9.49 15.79 -4.15
C LYS A 161 8.33 16.80 -4.06
N GLU A 162 8.62 18.03 -3.65
CA GLU A 162 7.68 19.13 -3.88
C GLU A 162 7.48 19.19 -5.40
N SER A 163 6.23 19.19 -5.84
CA SER A 163 5.92 19.54 -7.22
C SER A 163 6.37 20.99 -7.39
N GLU A 164 7.39 21.21 -8.23
CA GLU A 164 7.72 22.56 -8.75
C GLU A 164 6.52 23.17 -9.46
#